data_AF-A0A957X9V5-F1
#
_entry.id   AF-A0A957X9V5-F1
#
_cell.length_a   1.000
_cell.length_b   1.000
_cell.length_c   1.000
_cell.angle_alpha   90.00
_cell.angle_beta   90.00
_cell.angle_gamma   90.00
#
_symmetry.space_group_name_H-M   'P 1'
#
loop_
_entity.id
_entity.type
_entity.pdbx_description
1 polymer ?
#
loop_
_entity_poly.entity_id
_entity_poly.type
_entity_poly.pdbx_seq_one_letter_code
_entity_poly.pdbx_strand_id
1 'polypeptide(L)'
;MKNNSISTRHYLLQLLRYKPWVWLLTVLAYSILYALNFAPPLIARTIFDRLTGATPARFGLWTLVLLYFGSAVGRQAAYVALTAGQTLYTALVSSLVRANLFEQILNRPSVQAISASPGETLSRFRDDIQPLGSFLGSAFNLVGVSVFALLALVTMARTRPLLTVVAFLPLVLISILIQQSKGHIMQLRAAN
;
A
#
# COMPACT_ATOMS: atom_id res chain seq x y z
N MET A 1 -34.44 -13.19 18.61
CA MET A 1 -32.96 -13.16 18.64
C MET A 1 -32.52 -11.76 18.20
N LYS A 2 -31.86 -10.98 19.06
CA LYS A 2 -31.41 -9.61 18.73
C LYS A 2 -30.38 -9.69 17.61
N ASN A 3 -30.69 -9.11 16.45
CA ASN A 3 -29.76 -8.98 15.34
C ASN A 3 -28.69 -7.94 15.71
N ASN A 4 -27.65 -8.35 16.43
CA ASN A 4 -26.45 -7.55 16.62
C ASN A 4 -25.64 -7.62 15.32
N SER A 5 -26.10 -6.97 14.26
CA SER A 5 -25.31 -6.82 13.04
C SER A 5 -24.08 -5.97 13.39
N ILE A 6 -22.94 -6.63 13.58
CA ILE A 6 -21.66 -5.95 13.79
C ILE A 6 -21.42 -5.09 12.55
N SER A 7 -21.21 -3.79 12.75
CA SER A 7 -20.88 -2.88 11.65
C SER A 7 -19.59 -3.35 10.96
N THR A 8 -19.59 -3.41 9.62
CA THR A 8 -18.41 -3.78 8.82
C THR A 8 -17.16 -3.01 9.24
N ARG A 9 -17.31 -1.75 9.63
CA ARG A 9 -16.21 -0.92 10.14
C ARG A 9 -15.62 -1.45 11.45
N HIS A 10 -16.47 -1.88 12.39
CA HIS A 10 -16.02 -2.48 13.65
C HIS A 10 -15.24 -3.77 13.40
N TYR A 11 -15.70 -4.60 12.46
CA TYR A 11 -15.01 -5.82 12.08
C TYR A 11 -13.63 -5.54 11.46
N LEU A 12 -13.55 -4.59 10.52
CA LEU A 12 -12.27 -4.18 9.92
C LEU A 12 -11.30 -3.61 10.97
N LEU A 13 -11.80 -2.83 11.93
CA LEU A 13 -10.99 -2.29 13.03
C LEU A 13 -10.46 -3.39 13.96
N GLN A 14 -11.24 -4.44 14.22
CA GLN A 14 -10.78 -5.59 14.99
C GLN A 14 -9.68 -6.37 14.26
N LEU A 15 -9.82 -6.57 12.94
CA LEU A 15 -8.79 -7.21 12.12
C LEU A 15 -7.50 -6.39 12.07
N LEU A 16 -7.61 -5.06 12.03
CA LEU A 16 -6.47 -4.14 12.12
C LEU A 16 -5.68 -4.34 13.43
N ARG A 17 -6.42 -4.54 14.54
CA ARG A 17 -5.87 -4.63 15.90
C ARG A 17 -5.40 -6.03 16.30
N TYR A 18 -5.66 -7.06 15.49
CA TYR A 18 -5.30 -8.43 15.81
C TYR A 18 -3.78 -8.66 15.97
N LYS A 19 -2.96 -8.02 15.12
CA LYS A 19 -1.49 -8.09 15.16
C LYS A 19 -0.85 -6.72 14.90
N PRO A 20 -0.90 -5.81 15.89
CA PRO A 20 -0.48 -4.42 15.71
C PRO A 20 1.02 -4.30 15.44
N TRP A 21 1.85 -5.26 15.86
CA TRP A 21 3.30 -5.23 15.60
C TRP A 21 3.64 -5.48 14.14
N VAL A 22 3.04 -6.49 13.50
CA VAL A 22 3.23 -6.73 12.05
C VAL A 22 2.74 -5.52 11.25
N TRP A 23 1.64 -4.93 11.72
CA TRP A 23 1.10 -3.69 11.18
C TRP A 23 2.06 -2.50 11.31
N LEU A 24 2.57 -2.22 12.51
CA LEU A 24 3.53 -1.14 12.78
C LEU A 24 4.82 -1.31 11.96
N LEU A 25 5.37 -2.53 11.92
CA LEU A 25 6.58 -2.83 11.16
C LEU A 25 6.36 -2.61 9.66
N THR A 26 5.18 -2.96 9.14
CA THR A 26 4.84 -2.72 7.74
C THR A 26 4.75 -1.23 7.43
N VAL A 27 4.06 -0.45 8.26
CA VAL A 27 3.96 1.02 8.12
C VAL A 27 5.33 1.69 8.22
N LEU A 28 6.18 1.23 9.14
CA LEU A 28 7.55 1.70 9.28
C LEU A 28 8.39 1.37 8.05
N ALA A 29 8.27 0.15 7.50
CA ALA A 29 8.96 -0.24 6.26
C ALA A 29 8.52 0.62 5.07
N TYR A 30 7.22 0.91 4.93
CA TYR A 30 6.70 1.87 3.95
C TYR A 30 7.33 3.25 4.14
N SER A 31 7.34 3.76 5.36
CA SER A 31 7.87 5.09 5.69
C SER A 31 9.36 5.22 5.36
N ILE A 32 10.17 4.21 5.72
CA ILE A 32 11.59 4.14 5.38
C ILE A 32 11.78 4.06 3.87
N LEU A 33 11.04 3.21 3.17
CA LEU A 33 11.14 3.07 1.73
C LEU A 33 10.86 4.40 1.02
N TYR A 34 9.81 5.11 1.41
CA TYR A 34 9.50 6.43 0.83
C TYR A 34 10.53 7.50 1.17
N ALA A 35 11.01 7.55 2.41
CA ALA A 35 12.09 8.46 2.79
C ALA A 35 13.36 8.19 1.96
N LEU A 36 13.72 6.93 1.78
CA LEU A 36 14.87 6.55 0.97
C LEU A 36 14.65 6.79 -0.52
N ASN A 37 13.42 6.78 -1.04
CA ASN A 37 13.13 7.18 -2.43
C ASN A 37 13.43 8.67 -2.68
N PHE A 38 13.45 9.53 -1.66
CA PHE A 38 13.90 10.93 -1.80
C PHE A 38 15.42 11.08 -1.82
N ALA A 39 16.19 10.10 -1.34
CA ALA A 39 17.64 10.24 -1.26
C ALA A 39 18.31 10.40 -2.64
N PRO A 40 18.03 9.56 -3.67
CA PRO A 40 18.70 9.69 -4.97
C PRO A 40 18.52 11.07 -5.63
N PRO A 41 17.30 11.66 -5.71
CA PRO A 41 17.12 13.00 -6.26
C PRO A 41 17.90 14.09 -5.51
N LEU A 42 17.93 14.04 -4.18
CA LEU A 42 18.63 15.02 -3.35
C LEU A 42 20.16 14.90 -3.47
N ILE A 43 20.66 13.66 -3.55
CA ILE A 43 22.08 13.39 -3.75
C ILE A 43 22.50 13.84 -5.15
N ALA A 44 21.73 13.51 -6.19
CA ALA A 44 21.99 13.94 -7.55
C ALA A 44 22.05 15.48 -7.65
N ARG A 45 21.10 16.18 -7.04
CA ARG A 45 21.11 17.65 -6.94
C ARG A 45 22.40 18.16 -6.30
N THR A 46 22.83 17.57 -5.18
CA THR A 46 24.05 17.98 -4.48
C THR A 46 25.31 17.77 -5.33
N ILE A 47 25.36 16.70 -6.12
CA ILE A 47 26.46 16.45 -7.07
C ILE A 47 26.48 17.54 -8.15
N PHE A 48 25.32 17.85 -8.76
CA PHE A 48 25.23 18.89 -9.79
C PHE A 48 25.57 20.29 -9.26
N ASP A 49 25.01 20.67 -8.11
CA ASP A 49 25.27 21.97 -7.47
C ASP A 49 26.78 22.16 -7.15
N ARG A 50 27.48 21.05 -6.89
CA ARG A 50 28.94 21.05 -6.70
C ARG A 50 29.70 21.19 -8.01
N LEU A 51 29.29 20.49 -9.07
CA LEU A 51 29.92 20.57 -10.39
C LEU A 51 29.80 21.97 -11.00
N THR A 52 28.70 22.68 -10.74
CA THR A 52 28.48 24.05 -11.21
C THR A 52 29.13 25.11 -10.32
N GLY A 53 29.80 24.72 -9.22
CA GLY A 53 30.43 25.65 -8.28
C GLY A 53 29.44 26.52 -7.48
N ALA A 54 28.15 26.16 -7.46
CA ALA A 54 27.10 26.99 -6.87
C ALA A 54 27.13 27.01 -5.33
N THR A 55 27.77 26.02 -4.69
CA THR A 55 27.83 25.91 -3.22
C THR A 55 29.16 25.29 -2.76
N PRO A 56 29.77 25.76 -1.65
CA PRO A 56 30.90 25.07 -1.04
C PRO A 56 30.52 23.63 -0.68
N ALA A 57 31.35 22.68 -1.09
CA ALA A 57 31.05 21.27 -0.92
C ALA A 57 31.07 20.85 0.56
N ARG A 58 29.91 20.63 1.16
CA ARG A 58 29.79 20.14 2.55
C ARG A 58 30.22 18.67 2.70
N PHE A 59 30.14 17.88 1.64
CA PHE A 59 30.50 16.45 1.61
C PHE A 59 31.41 16.13 0.41
N GLY A 60 32.31 15.14 0.59
CA GLY A 60 33.17 14.63 -0.47
C GLY A 60 32.41 13.90 -1.57
N LEU A 61 32.99 13.77 -2.77
CA LEU A 61 32.30 13.15 -3.92
C LEU A 61 32.06 11.67 -3.64
N TRP A 62 33.10 10.99 -3.13
CA TRP A 62 33.03 9.61 -2.68
C TRP A 62 31.99 9.39 -1.58
N THR A 63 31.81 10.36 -0.67
CA THR A 63 30.75 10.31 0.35
C THR A 63 29.37 10.33 -0.30
N LEU A 64 29.13 11.19 -1.30
CA LEU A 64 27.86 11.24 -2.03
C LEU A 64 27.61 9.97 -2.84
N VAL A 65 28.64 9.40 -3.48
CA VAL A 65 28.54 8.12 -4.21
C VAL A 65 28.22 6.97 -3.26
N LEU A 66 28.89 6.90 -2.11
CA LEU A 66 28.64 5.87 -1.10
C LEU A 66 27.22 6.02 -0.51
N LEU A 67 26.77 7.26 -0.28
CA LEU A 67 25.41 7.54 0.18
C LEU A 67 24.36 7.16 -0.87
N TYR A 68 24.64 7.40 -2.15
CA TYR A 68 23.77 7.01 -3.26
C TYR A 68 23.63 5.49 -3.32
N PHE A 69 24.75 4.76 -3.31
CA PHE A 69 24.74 3.30 -3.31
C PHE A 69 24.08 2.73 -2.05
N GLY A 70 24.40 3.26 -0.87
CA GLY A 70 23.77 2.89 0.39
C GLY A 70 22.26 3.13 0.39
N SER A 71 21.80 4.21 -0.24
CA SER A 71 20.36 4.45 -0.41
C SER A 71 19.71 3.41 -1.32
N ALA A 72 20.39 2.94 -2.37
CA ALA A 72 19.87 1.91 -3.26
C ALA A 72 19.75 0.56 -2.54
N VAL A 73 20.78 0.16 -1.78
CA VAL A 73 20.75 -1.07 -0.97
C VAL A 73 19.68 -0.98 0.12
N GLY A 74 19.59 0.15 0.82
CA GLY A 74 18.57 0.39 1.85
C GLY A 74 17.15 0.32 1.30
N ARG A 75 16.91 0.88 0.10
CA ARG A 75 15.61 0.77 -0.59
C ARG A 75 15.26 -0.68 -0.90
N GLN A 76 16.22 -1.46 -1.41
CA GLN A 76 15.97 -2.86 -1.72
C GLN A 76 15.66 -3.67 -0.46
N ALA A 77 16.42 -3.45 0.62
CA ALA A 77 16.15 -4.10 1.90
C ALA A 77 14.77 -3.72 2.47
N ALA A 78 14.41 -2.43 2.43
CA ALA A 78 13.10 -1.97 2.86
C ALA A 78 11.96 -2.56 2.02
N TYR A 79 12.15 -2.68 0.71
CA TYR A 79 11.18 -3.29 -0.20
C TYR A 79 10.95 -4.78 0.10
N VAL A 80 12.01 -5.54 0.36
CA VAL A 80 11.92 -6.95 0.77
C VAL A 80 11.19 -7.08 2.11
N ALA A 81 11.57 -6.27 3.10
CA ALA A 81 10.93 -6.28 4.42
C ALA A 81 9.43 -5.96 4.35
N LEU A 82 9.07 -4.97 3.52
CA LEU A 82 7.68 -4.58 3.25
C LEU A 82 6.89 -5.71 2.60
N THR A 83 7.45 -6.34 1.57
CA THR A 83 6.78 -7.45 0.86
C THR A 83 6.56 -8.65 1.78
N ALA A 84 7.57 -8.99 2.58
CA ALA A 84 7.48 -10.05 3.57
C ALA A 84 6.43 -9.72 4.66
N GLY A 85 6.45 -8.51 5.20
CA GLY A 85 5.48 -8.05 6.21
C GLY A 85 4.04 -8.06 5.71
N GLN A 86 3.81 -7.59 4.49
CA GLN A 86 2.47 -7.59 3.87
C GLN A 86 1.96 -9.02 3.61
N THR A 87 2.83 -9.91 3.14
CA THR A 87 2.49 -11.32 2.91
C THR A 87 2.14 -12.01 4.22
N LEU A 88 2.96 -11.81 5.26
CA LEU A 88 2.71 -12.34 6.60
C LEU A 88 1.40 -11.81 7.19
N TYR A 89 1.14 -10.50 7.09
CA TYR A 89 -0.09 -9.90 7.59
C TYR A 89 -1.33 -10.49 6.91
N THR A 90 -1.29 -10.61 5.58
CA THR A 90 -2.39 -11.19 4.79
C THR A 90 -2.65 -12.64 5.19
N ALA A 91 -1.60 -13.44 5.39
CA ALA A 91 -1.72 -14.82 5.84
C ALA A 91 -2.32 -14.92 7.25
N LEU A 92 -1.89 -14.07 8.19
CA LEU A 92 -2.38 -14.04 9.57
C LEU A 92 -3.85 -13.62 9.67
N VAL A 93 -4.25 -12.60 8.92
CA VAL A 93 -5.66 -12.16 8.87
C VAL A 93 -6.53 -13.26 8.23
N SER A 94 -6.08 -13.82 7.11
CA SER A 94 -6.85 -14.87 6.41
C SER A 94 -7.03 -16.12 7.27
N SER A 95 -6.00 -16.53 8.00
CA SER A 95 -6.07 -17.68 8.91
C SER A 95 -6.98 -17.42 10.12
N LEU A 96 -6.95 -16.22 10.70
CA LEU A 96 -7.88 -15.84 11.77
C LEU A 96 -9.34 -15.92 11.31
N VAL A 97 -9.66 -15.33 10.16
CA VAL A 97 -11.04 -15.30 9.65
C VAL A 97 -11.51 -16.73 9.36
N ARG A 98 -10.65 -17.58 8.77
CA ARG A 98 -10.96 -19.01 8.55
C ARG A 98 -11.21 -19.76 9.86
N ALA A 99 -10.38 -19.54 10.88
CA ALA A 99 -10.54 -20.18 12.19
C ALA A 99 -11.86 -19.77 12.85
N ASN A 100 -12.18 -18.47 12.87
CA ASN A 100 -13.42 -17.95 13.45
C ASN A 100 -14.66 -18.49 12.74
N LEU A 101 -14.63 -18.56 11.40
CA LEU A 101 -15.74 -19.10 10.62
C LEU A 101 -15.90 -20.61 10.85
N PHE A 102 -14.79 -21.36 10.92
CA PHE A 102 -14.84 -22.79 11.21
C PHE A 102 -15.39 -23.08 12.61
N GLU A 103 -14.94 -22.35 13.62
CA GLU A 103 -15.47 -22.42 14.98
C GLU A 103 -16.98 -22.10 15.01
N GLN A 104 -17.41 -21.09 14.24
CA GLN A 104 -18.83 -20.76 14.13
C GLN A 104 -19.66 -21.88 13.49
N ILE A 105 -19.09 -22.63 12.53
CA ILE A 105 -19.78 -23.80 11.94
C ILE A 105 -19.94 -24.91 12.99
N LEU A 106 -18.87 -25.22 13.74
CA LEU A 106 -18.90 -26.27 14.76
C LEU A 106 -19.88 -25.97 15.90
N ASN A 107 -20.01 -24.69 16.27
CA ASN A 107 -20.88 -24.25 17.35
C ASN A 107 -22.36 -24.05 16.93
N ARG A 108 -22.71 -24.25 15.65
CA ARG A 108 -24.10 -24.11 15.19
C ARG A 108 -24.89 -25.40 15.46
N PRO A 109 -26.11 -25.31 16.03
CA PRO A 109 -26.98 -26.47 16.16
C PRO A 109 -27.33 -27.03 14.77
N SER A 110 -27.28 -28.36 14.65
CA SER A 110 -27.39 -29.13 13.39
C SER A 110 -28.62 -28.82 12.53
N VAL A 111 -29.66 -28.20 13.10
CA VAL A 111 -30.89 -27.78 12.40
C VAL A 111 -30.73 -26.45 11.63
N GLN A 112 -29.70 -25.65 11.93
CA GLN A 112 -29.31 -24.44 11.17
C GLN A 112 -28.17 -24.72 10.17
N ALA A 113 -28.17 -25.93 9.58
CA ALA A 113 -27.18 -26.32 8.58
C ALA A 113 -27.08 -25.25 7.50
N ILE A 114 -25.84 -24.88 7.17
CA ILE A 114 -25.51 -23.92 6.12
C ILE A 114 -26.28 -24.32 4.87
N SER A 115 -27.08 -23.41 4.32
CA SER A 115 -27.93 -23.68 3.15
C SER A 115 -27.15 -23.95 1.86
N ALA A 116 -25.83 -23.77 1.89
CA ALA A 116 -24.90 -24.07 0.81
C ALA A 116 -24.23 -25.44 1.00
N SER A 117 -23.86 -26.09 -0.10
CA SER A 117 -23.12 -27.35 -0.05
C SER A 117 -21.77 -27.18 0.66
N PRO A 118 -21.17 -28.26 1.19
CA PRO A 118 -19.83 -28.21 1.78
C PRO A 118 -18.76 -27.65 0.81
N GLY A 119 -18.88 -27.96 -0.48
CA GLY A 119 -17.99 -27.45 -1.53
C GLY A 119 -18.15 -25.95 -1.79
N GLU A 120 -19.39 -25.46 -1.84
CA GLU A 120 -19.68 -24.03 -1.98
C GLU A 120 -19.19 -23.23 -0.76
N THR A 121 -19.39 -23.77 0.44
CA THR A 121 -18.90 -23.15 1.69
C THR A 121 -17.37 -23.06 1.71
N LEU A 122 -16.69 -24.12 1.27
CA LEU A 122 -15.22 -24.13 1.17
C LEU A 122 -14.71 -23.15 0.10
N SER A 123 -15.39 -23.06 -1.05
CA SER A 123 -15.02 -22.09 -2.10
C SER A 123 -15.13 -20.67 -1.57
N ARG A 124 -16.23 -20.31 -0.91
CA ARG A 124 -16.39 -18.99 -0.27
C ARG A 124 -15.32 -18.71 0.78
N PHE A 125 -14.94 -19.68 1.60
CA PHE A 125 -13.85 -19.50 2.57
C PHE A 125 -12.49 -19.24 1.91
N ARG A 126 -12.25 -19.79 0.73
CA ARG A 126 -11.02 -19.51 -0.01
C ARG A 126 -11.11 -18.16 -0.71
N ASP A 127 -12.17 -17.96 -1.47
CA ASP A 127 -12.33 -16.93 -2.48
C ASP A 127 -12.72 -15.57 -1.87
N ASP A 128 -13.50 -15.54 -0.78
CA ASP A 128 -13.93 -14.28 -0.14
C ASP A 128 -12.95 -13.77 0.91
N ILE A 129 -12.18 -14.66 1.55
CA ILE A 129 -11.28 -14.30 2.66
C ILE A 129 -9.95 -13.75 2.14
N GLN A 130 -9.43 -14.29 1.04
CA GLN A 130 -8.15 -13.86 0.48
C GLN A 130 -8.16 -12.37 0.04
N PRO A 131 -9.19 -11.87 -0.68
CA PRO A 131 -9.29 -10.45 -1.04
C PRO A 131 -9.36 -9.52 0.17
N LEU A 132 -9.92 -9.97 1.30
CA LEU A 132 -10.05 -9.17 2.51
C LEU A 132 -8.68 -8.74 3.07
N GLY A 133 -7.74 -9.68 3.15
CA GLY A 133 -6.38 -9.40 3.60
C GLY A 133 -5.63 -8.49 2.62
N SER A 134 -5.79 -8.73 1.31
CA SER A 134 -5.23 -7.88 0.25
C SER A 134 -5.79 -6.45 0.25
N PHE A 135 -7.09 -6.30 0.55
CA PHE A 135 -7.74 -5.00 0.66
C PHE A 135 -7.13 -4.17 1.80
N LEU A 136 -7.00 -4.78 2.99
CA LEU A 136 -6.36 -4.13 4.13
C LEU A 136 -4.91 -3.73 3.81
N GLY A 137 -4.14 -4.63 3.18
CA GLY A 137 -2.77 -4.32 2.72
C GLY A 137 -2.71 -3.16 1.73
N SER A 138 -3.61 -3.13 0.76
CA SER A 138 -3.69 -2.09 -0.28
C SER A 138 -4.07 -0.72 0.30
N ALA A 139 -4.94 -0.69 1.31
CA ALA A 139 -5.31 0.55 1.98
C ALA A 139 -4.08 1.22 2.64
N PHE A 140 -3.18 0.46 3.24
CA PHE A 140 -1.95 1.00 3.81
C PHE A 140 -0.97 1.49 2.76
N ASN A 141 -0.81 0.74 1.67
CA ASN A 141 -0.01 1.18 0.53
C ASN A 141 -0.52 2.54 0.01
N LEU A 142 -1.83 2.70 -0.13
CA LEU A 142 -2.44 3.94 -0.59
C LEU A 142 -2.11 5.12 0.33
N VAL A 143 -2.14 4.94 1.65
CA VAL A 143 -1.73 5.97 2.62
C VAL A 143 -0.26 6.33 2.43
N GLY A 144 0.63 5.33 2.34
CA GLY A 144 2.05 5.55 2.14
C GLY A 144 2.38 6.30 0.85
N VAL A 145 1.81 5.85 -0.29
CA VAL A 145 1.95 6.53 -1.59
C VAL A 145 1.43 7.96 -1.51
N SER A 146 0.30 8.19 -0.84
CA SER A 146 -0.29 9.53 -0.71
C SER A 146 0.62 10.49 0.04
N VAL A 147 1.20 10.06 1.17
CA VAL A 147 2.16 10.86 1.93
C VAL A 147 3.40 11.17 1.10
N PHE A 148 3.95 10.17 0.41
CA PHE A 148 5.10 10.36 -0.48
C PHE A 148 4.80 11.35 -1.62
N ALA A 149 3.67 11.18 -2.30
CA ALA A 149 3.26 12.04 -3.40
C ALA A 149 3.08 13.49 -2.94
N LEU A 150 2.49 13.71 -1.76
CA LEU A 150 2.35 15.04 -1.17
C LEU A 150 3.71 15.68 -0.87
N LEU A 151 4.62 14.96 -0.22
CA LEU A 151 5.98 15.45 0.07
C LEU A 151 6.74 15.80 -1.21
N ALA A 152 6.60 14.96 -2.25
CA ALA A 152 7.27 15.16 -3.53
C ALA A 152 6.71 16.41 -4.23
N LEU A 153 5.39 16.54 -4.29
CA LEU A 153 4.71 17.69 -4.87
C LEU A 153 5.09 18.99 -4.17
N VAL A 154 5.08 19.02 -2.84
CA VAL A 154 5.47 20.20 -2.05
C VAL A 154 6.93 20.58 -2.33
N THR A 155 7.83 19.60 -2.41
CA THR A 155 9.25 19.83 -2.68
C THR A 155 9.49 20.38 -4.10
N MET A 156 8.82 19.81 -5.10
CA MET A 156 8.90 20.28 -6.48
C MET A 156 8.31 21.69 -6.64
N ALA A 157 7.12 21.93 -6.08
CA ALA A 157 6.43 23.21 -6.15
C ALA A 157 7.25 24.34 -5.49
N ARG A 158 7.91 24.05 -4.37
CA ARG A 158 8.82 25.01 -3.72
C ARG A 158 10.11 25.27 -4.51
N THR A 159 10.57 24.29 -5.29
CA THR A 159 11.82 24.42 -6.06
C THR A 159 11.60 25.23 -7.34
N ARG A 160 10.66 24.78 -8.20
CA ARG A 160 10.27 25.50 -9.43
C ARG A 160 8.80 25.19 -9.78
N PRO A 161 7.86 26.11 -9.50
CA PRO A 161 6.43 25.89 -9.74
C PRO A 161 6.12 25.55 -11.21
N LEU A 162 6.75 26.26 -12.15
CA LEU A 162 6.50 26.07 -13.58
C LEU A 162 6.91 24.67 -14.07
N LEU A 163 8.09 24.17 -13.66
CA LEU A 163 8.51 22.81 -13.99
C LEU A 163 7.59 21.76 -13.35
N THR A 164 7.06 22.04 -12.16
CA THR A 164 6.09 21.17 -11.49
C THR A 164 4.80 21.08 -12.30
N VAL A 165 4.24 22.21 -12.75
CA VAL A 165 3.02 22.22 -13.58
C VAL A 165 3.25 21.47 -14.88
N VAL A 166 4.36 21.74 -15.59
CA VAL A 166 4.69 21.07 -16.85
C VAL A 166 4.84 19.55 -16.66
N ALA A 167 5.45 19.11 -15.56
CA ALA A 167 5.60 17.68 -15.26
C ALA A 167 4.28 16.99 -14.90
N PHE A 168 3.36 17.67 -14.20
CA PHE A 168 2.09 17.11 -13.76
C PHE A 168 0.98 17.18 -14.82
N LEU A 169 1.03 18.14 -15.74
CA LEU A 169 0.06 18.30 -16.82
C LEU A 169 -0.23 16.99 -17.59
N PRO A 170 0.77 16.24 -18.11
CA PRO A 170 0.51 15.00 -18.83
C PRO A 170 -0.09 13.91 -17.93
N LEU A 171 0.30 13.85 -16.66
CA LEU A 171 -0.24 12.88 -15.71
C LEU A 171 -1.73 13.11 -15.46
N VAL A 172 -2.14 14.37 -15.28
CA VAL A 172 -3.55 14.73 -15.09
C VAL A 172 -4.37 14.43 -16.35
N LEU A 173 -3.86 14.78 -17.52
CA LEU A 173 -4.52 14.50 -18.80
C LEU A 173 -4.77 12.99 -18.98
N ILE A 174 -3.75 12.17 -18.77
CA ILE A 174 -3.86 10.71 -18.88
C ILE A 174 -4.85 10.16 -17.85
N SER A 175 -4.82 10.67 -16.60
CA SER A 175 -5.76 10.25 -15.56
C SER A 175 -7.21 10.53 -15.93
N ILE A 176 -7.50 11.71 -16.48
CA ILE A 176 -8.83 12.09 -16.96
C ILE A 176 -9.28 11.16 -18.10
N LEU A 177 -8.41 10.90 -19.08
CA LEU A 177 -8.70 10.01 -20.21
C LEU A 177 -9.02 8.58 -19.76
N ILE A 178 -8.26 8.06 -18.79
CA ILE A 178 -8.53 6.73 -18.20
C ILE A 178 -9.86 6.72 -17.45
N GLN A 179 -10.15 7.77 -16.66
CA GLN A 179 -11.38 7.85 -15.88
C GLN A 179 -12.62 7.88 -16.77
N GLN A 180 -12.55 8.58 -17.91
CA GLN A 180 -13.62 8.59 -18.91
C GLN A 180 -13.77 7.21 -19.60
N SER A 181 -12.65 6.59 -19.98
CA SER A 181 -12.64 5.28 -20.63
C SER A 181 -13.21 4.17 -19.74
N LYS A 182 -13.00 4.24 -18.42
CA LYS A 182 -13.57 3.27 -17.46
C LYS A 182 -15.10 3.26 -17.48
N GLY A 183 -15.74 4.43 -17.63
CA GLY A 183 -17.19 4.52 -17.75
C GLY A 183 -17.71 3.74 -18.95
N HIS A 184 -17.03 3.87 -20.09
CA HIS A 184 -17.35 3.12 -21.31
C HIS A 184 -17.13 1.61 -21.17
N ILE A 185 -16.01 1.19 -20.56
CA ILE A 185 -15.71 -0.23 -20.37
C ILE A 185 -16.74 -0.91 -19.44
N MET A 186 -17.19 -0.22 -18.38
CA MET A 186 -18.19 -0.78 -17.47
C MET A 186 -19.57 -0.95 -18.15
N GLN A 187 -19.95 -0.03 -19.03
CA GLN A 187 -21.18 -0.15 -19.82
C GLN A 187 -21.12 -1.33 -20.80
N LEU A 188 -19.99 -1.52 -21.48
CA LEU A 188 -19.78 -2.68 -22.37
C LEU A 188 -19.79 -4.02 -21.61
N ARG A 189 -19.30 -4.03 -20.37
CA ARG A 189 -19.27 -5.23 -19.52
C ARG A 189 -20.64 -5.57 -18.89
N ALA A 190 -21.55 -4.60 -18.81
CA ALA A 190 -22.92 -4.81 -18.35
C ALA A 190 -23.88 -5.20 -19.50
N ALA A 191 -23.45 -5.04 -20.76
CA ALA A 191 -24.20 -5.39 -21.96
C ALA A 191 -23.96 -6.82 -22.46
N ASN A 192 -23.00 -7.55 -21.85
CA ASN A 192 -22.74 -8.98 -22.03
C ASN A 192 -23.08 -9.74 -20.74
#